data_AF-A0A520H8M1-F1
#
_entry.id   AF-A0A520H8M1-F1
#
_cell.length_a   1.000
_cell.length_b   1.000
_cell.length_c   1.000
_cell.angle_alpha   90.00
_cell.angle_beta   90.00
_cell.angle_gamma   90.00
#
_symmetry.space_group_name_H-M   'P 1'
#
loop_
_entity.id
_entity.type
_entity.pdbx_description
1 polymer ?
#
loop_
_entity_poly.entity_id
_entity_poly.type
_entity_poly.pdbx_seq_one_letter_code
_entity_poly.pdbx_strand_id
1 'polypeptide(L)'
;AHYRLNARSEPFWRERAAAPVPQGLAEKLALFRAGGRIFREADELFNETSWLALLTGQDAPLVGHDPICDSVPIEAVASRLAQIERVVATSMTHMPPHAQALAPLASKRIV
;
A
#
# COMPACT_ATOMS: atom_id res chain seq x y z
N ALA A 1 10.56 -7.48 -0.29
CA ALA A 1 9.79 -6.91 -1.41
C ALA A 1 10.36 -5.58 -1.88
N HIS A 2 10.58 -4.60 -0.99
CA HIS A 2 11.14 -3.28 -1.35
C HIS A 2 12.35 -3.27 -2.29
N TYR A 3 13.33 -4.13 -2.00
CA TYR A 3 14.53 -4.29 -2.82
C TYR A 3 14.27 -5.02 -4.14
N ARG A 4 13.29 -5.92 -4.20
CA ARG A 4 12.98 -6.70 -5.40
C ARG A 4 12.24 -5.86 -6.45
N LEU A 5 11.33 -5.00 -5.99
CA LEU A 5 10.45 -4.18 -6.85
C LEU A 5 11.03 -2.78 -7.15
N ASN A 6 12.29 -2.55 -6.82
CA ASN A 6 12.89 -1.24 -7.08
C ASN A 6 13.08 -1.01 -8.59
N ALA A 7 12.98 0.25 -9.04
CA ALA A 7 13.21 0.66 -10.43
C ALA A 7 14.55 1.42 -10.63
N ARG A 8 15.49 1.27 -9.71
CA ARG A 8 16.76 2.02 -9.70
C ARG A 8 17.81 1.33 -10.57
N SER A 9 18.62 2.13 -11.25
CA SER A 9 19.54 1.65 -12.30
C SER A 9 20.97 1.38 -11.81
N GLU A 10 21.35 1.83 -10.61
CA GLU A 10 22.71 1.67 -10.11
C GLU A 10 23.03 0.18 -9.83
N PRO A 11 24.31 -0.24 -9.89
CA PRO A 11 24.70 -1.65 -9.85
C PRO A 11 24.11 -2.44 -8.68
N PHE A 12 24.20 -1.88 -7.47
CA PHE A 12 23.63 -2.48 -6.27
C PHE A 12 22.14 -2.76 -6.42
N TRP A 13 21.37 -1.79 -6.92
CA TRP A 13 19.91 -1.90 -7.02
C TRP A 13 19.48 -2.89 -8.10
N ARG A 14 20.18 -2.94 -9.23
CA ARG A 14 19.96 -3.96 -10.25
C ARG A 14 20.23 -5.36 -9.73
N GLU A 15 21.31 -5.54 -8.97
CA GLU A 15 21.63 -6.82 -8.34
C GLU A 15 20.52 -7.24 -7.36
N ARG A 16 20.05 -6.31 -6.52
CA ARG A 16 18.95 -6.56 -5.57
C ARG A 16 17.62 -6.87 -6.27
N ALA A 17 17.33 -6.24 -7.41
CA ALA A 17 16.15 -6.53 -8.22
C ALA A 17 16.23 -7.91 -8.89
N ALA A 18 17.43 -8.35 -9.30
CA ALA A 18 17.64 -9.63 -9.96
C ALA A 18 17.73 -10.82 -8.99
N ALA A 19 18.14 -10.59 -7.74
CA ALA A 19 18.36 -11.63 -6.74
C ALA A 19 17.11 -12.50 -6.49
N PRO A 20 17.28 -13.82 -6.27
CA PRO A 20 16.17 -14.70 -5.93
C PRO A 20 15.51 -14.25 -4.63
N VAL A 21 14.20 -14.47 -4.54
CA VAL A 21 13.39 -14.16 -3.35
C VAL A 21 12.92 -15.45 -2.68
N PRO A 22 12.64 -15.43 -1.37
CA PRO A 22 12.00 -16.55 -0.69
C PRO A 22 10.66 -16.94 -1.34
N GLN A 23 10.29 -18.22 -1.27
CA GLN A 23 9.11 -18.77 -1.91
C GLN A 23 7.82 -18.00 -1.57
N GLY A 24 7.54 -17.73 -0.29
CA GLY A 24 6.33 -17.00 0.10
C GLY A 24 6.24 -15.59 -0.50
N LEU A 25 7.37 -14.90 -0.69
CA LEU A 25 7.37 -13.62 -1.40
C LEU A 25 7.12 -13.81 -2.91
N ALA A 26 7.69 -14.85 -3.52
CA ALA A 26 7.43 -15.16 -4.93
C ALA A 26 5.94 -15.44 -5.18
N GLU A 27 5.31 -16.24 -4.31
CA GLU A 27 3.88 -16.58 -4.38
C GLU A 27 2.99 -15.34 -4.21
N LYS A 28 3.29 -14.49 -3.23
CA LYS A 28 2.55 -13.24 -3.01
C LYS A 28 2.64 -12.29 -4.20
N LEU A 29 3.83 -12.16 -4.81
CA LEU A 29 4.02 -11.36 -6.03
C LEU A 29 3.30 -11.96 -7.24
N ALA A 30 3.31 -13.29 -7.38
CA ALA A 30 2.62 -13.97 -8.47
C ALA A 30 1.10 -13.78 -8.39
N LEU A 31 0.54 -13.90 -7.18
CA LEU A 31 -0.87 -13.67 -6.92
C LEU A 31 -1.28 -12.23 -7.19
N PHE A 32 -0.51 -11.25 -6.70
CA PHE A 32 -0.77 -9.85 -6.97
C PHE A 32 -0.74 -9.59 -8.48
N ARG A 33 0.28 -10.10 -9.19
CA ARG A 33 0.40 -9.92 -10.63
C ARG A 33 -0.81 -10.46 -11.41
N ALA A 34 -1.40 -11.56 -10.96
CA ALA A 34 -2.50 -12.23 -11.65
C ALA A 34 -3.82 -11.44 -11.61
N GLY A 35 -4.09 -10.68 -10.55
CA GLY A 35 -5.38 -9.98 -10.41
C GLY A 35 -5.49 -9.04 -9.22
N GLY A 36 -4.38 -8.56 -8.69
CA GLY A 36 -4.34 -7.60 -7.59
C GLY A 36 -4.68 -8.20 -6.22
N ARG A 37 -4.73 -9.52 -6.11
CA ARG A 37 -5.09 -10.21 -4.86
C ARG A 37 -3.92 -10.19 -3.87
N ILE A 38 -4.25 -9.96 -2.61
CA ILE A 38 -3.32 -9.94 -1.49
C ILE A 38 -3.90 -10.85 -0.42
N PHE A 39 -3.17 -11.90 -0.05
CA PHE A 39 -3.49 -12.72 1.12
C PHE A 39 -2.47 -12.48 2.21
N ARG A 40 -2.97 -12.37 3.44
CA ARG A 40 -2.17 -12.36 4.65
C ARG A 40 -2.04 -13.79 5.17
N GLU A 41 -0.81 -14.21 5.44
CA GLU A 41 -0.57 -15.48 6.14
C GLU A 41 -0.66 -15.28 7.66
N ALA A 42 -1.10 -16.33 8.35
CA ALA A 42 -1.54 -16.37 9.76
C ALA A 42 -1.04 -15.23 10.67
N ASP A 43 0.24 -15.23 10.98
CA ASP A 43 0.93 -14.36 11.94
C ASP A 43 1.80 -13.28 11.26
N GLU A 44 1.55 -12.97 9.98
CA GLU A 44 2.27 -11.92 9.29
C GLU A 44 2.10 -10.56 9.99
N LEU A 45 3.23 -9.93 10.29
CA LEU A 45 3.31 -8.58 10.86
C LEU A 45 2.67 -7.53 9.93
N PHE A 46 2.83 -7.68 8.62
CA PHE A 46 2.28 -6.77 7.63
C PHE A 46 0.89 -7.24 7.19
N ASN A 47 -0.10 -6.38 7.39
CA ASN A 47 -1.46 -6.63 6.91
C ASN A 47 -1.61 -6.37 5.41
N GLU A 48 -2.78 -6.70 4.88
CA GLU A 48 -3.16 -6.56 3.48
C GLU A 48 -2.99 -5.12 2.99
N THR A 49 -3.34 -4.13 3.82
CA THR A 49 -3.19 -2.70 3.46
C THR A 49 -1.72 -2.28 3.35
N SER A 50 -0.85 -2.82 4.20
CA SER A 50 0.59 -2.56 4.15
C SER A 50 1.22 -3.17 2.89
N TRP A 51 0.81 -4.39 2.54
CA TRP A 51 1.18 -5.02 1.28
C TRP A 51 0.64 -4.26 0.08
N LEU A 52 -0.61 -3.79 0.12
CA LEU A 52 -1.21 -2.99 -0.94
C LEU A 52 -0.39 -1.72 -1.17
N ALA A 53 -0.09 -0.96 -0.11
CA ALA A 53 0.71 0.26 -0.20
C ALA A 53 2.12 0.01 -0.75
N LEU A 54 2.77 -1.10 -0.37
CA LEU A 54 4.07 -1.47 -0.91
C LEU A 54 3.98 -1.82 -2.41
N LEU A 55 3.04 -2.69 -2.77
CA LEU A 55 2.93 -3.24 -4.13
C LEU A 55 2.51 -2.16 -5.12
N THR A 56 1.50 -1.35 -4.79
CA THR A 56 1.07 -0.24 -5.67
C THR A 56 2.05 0.92 -5.63
N GLY A 57 2.61 1.25 -4.46
CA GLY A 57 3.58 2.34 -4.31
C GLY A 57 4.95 2.08 -4.94
N GLN A 58 5.25 0.83 -5.32
CA GLN A 58 6.46 0.46 -6.06
C GLN A 58 6.16 -0.09 -7.46
N ASP A 59 4.97 0.22 -7.99
CA ASP A 59 4.57 -0.16 -9.35
C ASP A 59 4.76 -1.66 -9.64
N ALA A 60 4.41 -2.50 -8.68
CA ALA A 60 4.49 -3.95 -8.85
C ALA A 60 3.66 -4.37 -10.08
N PRO A 61 4.19 -5.26 -10.95
CA PRO A 61 3.49 -5.64 -12.17
C PRO A 61 2.11 -6.23 -11.89
N LEU A 62 1.10 -5.73 -12.59
CA LEU A 62 -0.28 -6.19 -12.56
C LEU A 62 -0.75 -6.43 -14.00
N VAL A 63 -1.29 -7.62 -14.28
CA VAL A 63 -1.72 -8.00 -15.64
C VAL A 63 -3.21 -7.76 -15.86
N GLY A 64 -3.99 -7.64 -14.80
CA GLY A 64 -5.43 -7.37 -14.85
C GLY A 64 -6.00 -7.15 -13.45
N HIS A 65 -7.32 -7.18 -13.34
CA HIS A 65 -8.06 -7.05 -12.08
C HIS A 65 -8.96 -8.27 -11.85
N ASP A 66 -9.51 -8.38 -10.64
CA ASP A 66 -10.47 -9.44 -10.33
C ASP A 66 -11.77 -9.25 -11.13
N PRO A 67 -12.26 -10.25 -11.89
CA PRO A 67 -13.47 -10.13 -12.70
C PRO A 67 -14.72 -9.71 -11.90
N ILE A 68 -14.73 -9.92 -10.58
CA ILE A 68 -15.83 -9.42 -9.74
C ILE A 68 -15.99 -7.91 -9.83
N CYS A 69 -14.92 -7.16 -10.14
CA CYS A 69 -14.99 -5.71 -10.31
C CYS A 69 -15.84 -5.31 -11.52
N ASP A 70 -15.93 -6.15 -12.55
CA ASP A 70 -16.74 -5.87 -13.75
C ASP A 70 -18.26 -5.94 -13.47
N SER A 71 -18.65 -6.48 -12.32
CA SER A 71 -20.06 -6.49 -11.88
C SER A 71 -20.55 -5.13 -11.37
N VAL A 72 -19.64 -4.17 -11.16
CA VAL A 72 -19.94 -2.84 -10.61
C VAL A 72 -19.83 -1.78 -11.72
N PRO A 73 -20.88 -0.96 -11.96
CA PRO A 73 -20.80 0.13 -12.92
C PRO A 73 -19.66 1.11 -12.58
N ILE A 74 -18.88 1.50 -13.60
CA ILE A 74 -17.68 2.33 -13.40
C ILE A 74 -18.01 3.70 -12.80
N GLU A 75 -19.19 4.24 -13.10
CA GLU A 75 -19.70 5.49 -12.58
C GLU A 75 -19.98 5.40 -11.07
N ALA A 76 -20.47 4.25 -10.61
CA ALA A 76 -20.68 3.98 -9.18
C ALA A 76 -19.33 3.88 -8.45
N VAL A 77 -18.34 3.23 -9.06
CA VAL A 77 -16.96 3.17 -8.53
C VAL A 77 -16.36 4.57 -8.44
N ALA A 78 -16.43 5.37 -9.50
CA ALA A 78 -15.90 6.73 -9.54
C ALA A 78 -16.56 7.62 -8.49
N SER A 79 -17.89 7.56 -8.36
CA SER A 79 -18.64 8.29 -7.33
C SER A 79 -18.20 7.92 -5.92
N ARG A 80 -17.99 6.62 -5.67
CA ARG A 80 -17.52 6.11 -4.37
C ARG A 80 -16.10 6.57 -4.05
N LEU A 81 -15.19 6.53 -5.01
CA LEU A 81 -13.82 7.01 -4.85
C LEU A 81 -13.80 8.51 -4.54
N ALA A 82 -14.58 9.32 -5.28
CA ALA A 82 -14.71 10.74 -5.02
C ALA A 82 -15.29 11.04 -3.61
N GLN A 83 -16.19 10.19 -3.11
CA GLN A 83 -16.68 10.30 -1.75
C GLN A 83 -15.59 10.02 -0.71
N ILE A 84 -14.80 8.97 -0.91
CA ILE A 84 -13.67 8.64 -0.02
C ILE A 84 -12.68 9.79 0.02
N GLU A 85 -12.30 10.34 -1.14
CA GLU A 85 -11.42 11.49 -1.25
C GLU A 85 -11.96 12.69 -0.46
N ARG A 86 -13.24 13.04 -0.61
CA ARG A 86 -13.86 14.14 0.14
C ARG A 86 -13.82 13.92 1.65
N VAL A 87 -14.07 12.70 2.13
CA VAL A 87 -14.01 12.38 3.56
C VAL A 87 -12.59 12.53 4.10
N VAL A 88 -11.59 12.06 3.37
CA VAL A 88 -10.17 12.21 3.74
C VAL A 88 -9.80 13.70 3.76
N ALA A 89 -10.09 14.44 2.69
CA ALA A 89 -9.79 15.86 2.60
C ALA A 89 -10.46 16.66 3.72
N THR A 90 -11.72 16.37 4.04
CA THR A 90 -12.45 17.01 5.16
C THR A 90 -11.80 16.66 6.49
N SER A 91 -11.43 15.40 6.71
CA SER A 91 -10.77 14.98 7.95
C SER A 91 -9.45 15.72 8.17
N MET A 92 -8.69 15.97 7.10
CA MET A 92 -7.43 16.71 7.16
C MET A 92 -7.61 18.18 7.59
N THR A 93 -8.73 18.84 7.29
CA THR A 93 -8.96 20.23 7.72
C THR A 93 -9.16 20.36 9.24
N HIS A 94 -9.52 19.26 9.89
CA HIS A 94 -9.69 19.19 11.34
C HIS A 94 -8.42 18.74 12.09
N MET A 95 -7.35 18.39 11.38
CA MET A 95 -6.10 17.93 11.98
C MET A 95 -5.12 19.10 12.13
N PRO A 96 -4.64 19.40 13.36
CA PRO A 96 -3.59 20.40 13.52
C PRO A 96 -2.25 19.87 12.96
N PRO A 97 -1.32 20.77 12.57
CA PRO A 97 0.05 20.39 12.28
C PRO A 97 0.66 19.57 13.43
N HIS A 98 1.46 18.57 13.10
CA HIS A 98 2.01 17.61 14.08
C HIS A 98 2.64 18.29 15.31
N ALA A 99 3.43 19.36 15.12
CA ALA A 99 4.03 20.09 16.23
C ALA A 99 2.99 20.72 17.19
N GLN A 100 1.88 21.24 16.66
CA GLN A 100 0.79 21.79 17.47
C GLN A 100 0.02 20.69 18.20
N ALA A 101 -0.15 19.53 17.57
CA ALA A 101 -0.76 18.36 18.22
C ALA A 101 0.06 17.86 19.43
N LEU A 102 1.40 17.93 19.34
CA LEU A 102 2.31 17.46 20.38
C LEU A 102 2.49 18.44 21.55
N ALA A 103 2.36 19.75 21.30
CA ALA A 103 2.66 20.77 22.31
C ALA A 103 1.94 20.56 23.66
N PRO A 104 0.63 20.21 23.72
CA PRO A 104 -0.05 19.94 24.98
C PRO A 104 0.41 18.67 25.71
N LEU A 105 0.90 17.66 24.97
CA LEU A 105 1.39 16.40 25.53
C LEU A 105 2.78 16.58 26.16
N ALA A 106 3.64 17.38 25.52
CA ALA A 106 4.98 17.67 26.02
C ALA A 106 4.96 18.48 27.33
N SER A 107 3.92 19.31 27.55
CA SER A 107 3.73 20.05 28.80
C SER A 107 3.21 19.21 29.98
N LYS A 108 2.67 18.00 29.72
CA LYS A 108 2.30 17.05 30.77
C LYS A 108 3.51 16.20 31.14
N ARG A 109 4.45 16.77 31.91
CA ARG A 109 5.42 15.94 32.65
C ARG A 109 4.66 15.11 33.68
N ILE A 110 4.75 13.80 33.54
CA ILE A 110 4.43 12.84 34.59
C ILE A 110 5.45 13.11 35.71
N VAL A 111 4.96 13.62 36.84
CA VAL A 111 5.68 13.60 38.13
C VAL A 111 5.43 12.24 38.76
#